data_AF-A0A9P9AKU8-F1
#
_entry.id   AF-A0A9P9AKU8-F1
#
_cell.length_a   1.000
_cell.length_b   1.000
_cell.length_c   1.000
_cell.angle_alpha   90.00
_cell.angle_beta   90.00
_cell.angle_gamma   90.00
#
_symmetry.space_group_name_H-M   'P 1'
#
loop_
_entity.id
_entity.type
_entity.pdbx_description
1 polymer ?
#
loop_
_entity_poly.entity_id
_entity_poly.type
_entity_poly.pdbx_seq_one_letter_code
_entity_poly.pdbx_strand_id
1 'polypeptide(L)'
;MCYFEQTRWACGYWRWGHFRQQCNKEYRMGETCGLKLVYETSDKTDVCKLCHDTEKKQRRYDKMYRDIRRWQREGNRNATIERTSGEMQEIVNQIDRMREEHGHSLQSLGQ
;
A
#
# COMPACT_ATOMS: atom_id res chain seq x y z
N MET A 1 -2.98 27.52 8.01
CA MET A 1 -2.52 26.12 7.86
C MET A 1 -3.05 25.30 9.04
N CYS A 2 -3.95 24.36 8.77
CA CYS A 2 -4.61 23.54 9.79
C CYS A 2 -3.70 22.39 10.22
N TYR A 3 -3.72 22.04 11.50
CA TYR A 3 -2.86 20.99 12.05
C TYR A 3 -3.62 19.66 12.14
N PHE A 4 -2.99 18.60 11.66
CA PHE A 4 -3.50 17.24 11.64
C PHE A 4 -2.48 16.29 12.25
N GLU A 5 -2.94 15.20 12.82
CA GLU A 5 -2.04 14.11 13.16
C GLU A 5 -1.45 13.47 11.91
N GLN A 6 -0.31 12.82 12.09
CA GLN A 6 0.29 11.95 11.10
C GLN A 6 0.45 10.57 11.71
N THR A 7 0.08 9.51 10.99
CA THR A 7 0.53 8.15 11.35
C THR A 7 1.62 7.75 10.39
N ARG A 8 2.74 7.24 10.90
CA ARG A 8 3.86 6.74 10.11
C ARG A 8 4.16 5.30 10.52
N TRP A 9 4.39 4.42 9.56
CA TRP A 9 4.71 3.00 9.80
C TRP A 9 6.20 2.73 9.62
N ALA A 10 6.67 1.59 10.12
CA ALA A 10 8.07 1.18 10.02
C ALA A 10 8.57 1.06 8.58
N CYS A 11 7.68 0.75 7.63
CA CYS A 11 7.98 0.74 6.19
C CYS A 11 8.09 2.14 5.56
N GLY A 12 7.93 3.20 6.35
CA GLY A 12 7.96 4.60 5.90
C GLY A 12 6.64 5.12 5.36
N TYR A 13 5.67 4.24 5.07
CA TYR A 13 4.33 4.67 4.69
C TYR A 13 3.73 5.59 5.76
N TRP A 14 2.88 6.52 5.36
CA TRP A 14 2.22 7.43 6.28
C TRP A 14 0.85 7.85 5.77
N ARG A 15 0.02 8.39 6.65
CA ARG A 15 -1.25 9.02 6.29
C ARG A 15 -1.58 10.16 7.24
N TRP A 16 -2.38 11.10 6.75
CA TRP A 16 -3.04 12.09 7.59
C TRP A 16 -4.03 11.40 8.55
N GLY A 17 -3.92 11.73 9.83
CA GLY A 17 -4.83 11.32 10.89
C GLY A 17 -5.87 12.39 11.18
N HIS A 18 -6.29 12.48 12.43
CA HIS A 18 -7.39 13.38 12.81
C HIS A 18 -6.97 14.85 12.77
N PHE A 19 -7.95 15.72 12.50
CA PHE A 19 -7.79 17.15 12.65
C PHE A 19 -7.58 17.50 14.13
N ARG A 20 -6.57 18.32 14.42
CA ARG A 20 -6.24 18.72 15.79
C ARG A 20 -6.56 20.18 16.07
N GLN A 21 -6.14 21.08 15.19
CA GLN A 21 -6.24 22.52 15.46
C GLN A 21 -6.48 23.34 14.20
N GLN A 22 -7.45 24.26 14.27
CA GLN A 22 -7.65 25.29 13.25
C GLN A 22 -6.57 26.35 13.36
N CYS A 23 -6.12 26.88 12.23
CA CYS A 23 -5.07 27.88 12.24
C CYS A 23 -5.59 29.27 12.62
N ASN A 24 -4.76 30.08 13.26
CA ASN A 24 -5.13 31.44 13.68
C ASN A 24 -5.38 32.41 12.52
N LYS A 25 -5.03 32.02 11.28
CA LYS A 25 -5.27 32.84 10.06
C LYS A 25 -6.62 32.60 9.40
N GLU A 26 -7.31 31.49 9.73
CA GLU A 26 -8.60 31.17 9.15
C GLU A 26 -9.68 31.45 10.19
N TYR A 27 -10.44 32.52 9.97
CA TYR A 27 -11.44 33.01 10.92
C TYR A 27 -12.80 32.32 10.73
N ARG A 28 -13.05 31.71 9.56
CA ARG A 28 -14.33 31.07 9.29
C ARG A 28 -14.42 29.71 9.97
N MET A 29 -15.42 29.56 10.84
CA MET A 29 -15.79 28.24 11.36
C MET A 29 -16.32 27.36 10.21
N GLY A 30 -15.72 26.19 10.04
CA GLY A 30 -16.16 25.18 9.07
C GLY A 30 -15.34 25.09 7.77
N GLU A 31 -14.47 26.06 7.47
CA GLU A 31 -13.57 26.00 6.31
C GLU A 31 -12.12 25.70 6.77
N THR A 32 -11.50 24.65 6.22
CA THR A 32 -10.06 24.43 6.39
C THR A 32 -9.31 25.21 5.32
N CYS A 33 -8.28 25.96 5.71
CA CYS A 33 -7.42 26.77 4.83
C CYS A 33 -6.60 26.00 3.75
N GLY A 34 -6.96 24.75 3.43
CA GLY A 34 -6.34 23.90 2.39
C GLY A 34 -4.97 23.33 2.74
N LEU A 35 -4.15 24.08 3.46
CA LEU A 35 -2.82 23.67 3.93
C LEU A 35 -2.92 22.80 5.19
N LYS A 36 -2.37 21.58 5.11
CA LYS A 36 -2.24 20.64 6.24
C LYS A 36 -0.83 20.67 6.80
N LEU A 37 -0.70 20.81 8.11
CA LEU A 37 0.55 20.69 8.86
C LEU A 37 0.47 19.51 9.81
N VAL A 38 1.64 18.95 10.13
CA VAL A 38 1.76 17.91 11.16
C VAL A 38 1.65 18.55 12.54
N TYR A 39 0.72 18.06 13.37
CA TYR A 39 0.63 18.35 14.79
C TYR A 39 1.55 17.42 15.59
N GLU A 40 1.33 16.12 15.41
CA GLU A 40 2.06 15.03 16.08
C GLU A 40 2.14 13.85 15.13
N THR A 41 3.28 13.15 15.12
CA THR A 41 3.49 11.92 14.37
C THR A 41 3.40 10.72 15.31
N SER A 42 2.41 9.86 15.10
CA SER A 42 2.32 8.54 15.73
C SER A 42 3.08 7.53 14.89
N ASP A 43 4.27 7.15 15.37
CA ASP A 43 5.05 6.07 14.79
C ASP A 43 4.49 4.70 15.17
N LYS A 44 4.35 3.82 14.17
CA LYS A 44 3.94 2.43 14.31
C LYS A 44 5.13 1.53 14.01
N THR A 45 5.35 0.56 14.90
CA THR A 45 6.42 -0.43 14.78
C THR A 45 6.16 -1.47 13.71
N ASP A 46 4.89 -1.71 13.36
CA ASP A 46 4.48 -2.62 12.30
C ASP A 46 4.56 -1.95 10.91
N VAL A 47 4.54 -2.78 9.86
CA VAL A 47 4.40 -2.33 8.47
C VAL A 47 2.95 -1.90 8.18
N CYS A 48 2.77 -1.12 7.12
CA CYS A 48 1.44 -0.66 6.76
C CYS A 48 0.56 -1.78 6.19
N LYS A 49 -0.76 -1.54 6.16
CA LYS A 49 -1.73 -2.48 5.58
C LYS A 49 -1.40 -2.84 4.13
N LEU A 50 -0.92 -1.89 3.33
CA LEU A 50 -0.57 -2.11 1.94
C LEU A 50 0.55 -3.16 1.83
N CYS A 51 1.61 -3.05 2.65
CA CYS A 51 2.67 -4.06 2.73
C CYS A 51 2.11 -5.45 3.11
N HIS A 52 1.27 -5.52 4.13
CA HIS A 52 0.63 -6.78 4.56
C HIS A 52 -0.19 -7.42 3.43
N ASP A 53 -0.97 -6.62 2.70
CA ASP A 53 -1.79 -7.11 1.60
C ASP A 53 -0.95 -7.49 0.36
N THR A 54 0.14 -6.76 0.09
CA THR A 54 1.15 -7.14 -0.93
C THR A 54 1.78 -8.48 -0.59
N GLU A 55 2.16 -8.71 0.67
CA GLU A 55 2.77 -9.98 1.11
C GLU A 55 1.80 -11.16 0.92
N LYS A 56 0.51 -10.99 1.26
CA LYS A 56 -0.51 -12.03 1.01
C LYS A 56 -0.60 -12.39 -0.47
N LYS A 57 -0.55 -11.40 -1.37
CA LYS A 57 -0.55 -11.64 -2.82
C LYS A 57 0.74 -12.33 -3.27
N GLN A 58 1.90 -11.93 -2.74
CA GLN A 58 3.17 -12.59 -3.02
C GLN A 58 3.13 -14.07 -2.65
N ARG A 59 2.62 -14.40 -1.45
CA ARG A 59 2.46 -15.81 -1.02
C ARG A 59 1.53 -16.61 -1.95
N ARG A 60 0.46 -15.97 -2.46
CA ARG A 60 -0.44 -16.59 -3.46
C ARG A 60 0.29 -16.87 -4.78
N TYR A 61 1.06 -15.90 -5.28
CA TYR A 61 1.90 -16.06 -6.46
C TYR A 61 2.90 -17.21 -6.28
N ASP A 62 3.63 -17.24 -5.17
CA ASP A 62 4.64 -18.27 -4.89
C ASP A 62 4.03 -19.68 -4.82
N LYS A 63 2.77 -19.79 -4.35
CA LYS A 63 2.02 -21.05 -4.38
C LYS A 63 1.71 -21.45 -5.83
N MET A 64 1.15 -20.55 -6.64
CA MET A 64 0.80 -20.82 -8.03
C MET A 64 2.02 -21.20 -8.86
N TYR A 65 3.14 -20.50 -8.68
CA TYR A 65 4.42 -20.83 -9.31
C TYR A 65 4.89 -22.26 -8.98
N ARG A 66 4.83 -22.64 -7.70
CA ARG A 66 5.15 -24.02 -7.27
C ARG A 66 4.20 -25.05 -7.87
N ASP A 67 2.90 -24.75 -7.91
CA ASP A 67 1.89 -25.62 -8.52
C ASP A 67 2.17 -25.84 -10.02
N ILE A 68 2.44 -24.77 -10.79
CA ILE A 68 2.81 -24.85 -12.21
C ILE A 68 4.08 -25.68 -12.41
N ARG A 69 5.16 -25.42 -11.64
CA ARG A 69 6.41 -26.18 -11.76
C ARG A 69 6.24 -27.67 -11.47
N ARG A 70 5.34 -28.04 -10.56
CA ARG A 70 5.00 -29.45 -10.30
C ARG A 70 4.26 -30.04 -11.51
N TRP A 71 3.22 -29.36 -11.97
CA TRP A 71 2.38 -29.84 -13.08
C TRP A 71 3.13 -29.97 -14.41
N GLN A 72 4.10 -29.10 -14.68
CA GLN A 72 4.98 -29.20 -15.83
C GLN A 72 5.78 -30.51 -15.84
N ARG A 73 6.16 -31.05 -14.67
CA ARG A 73 6.87 -32.33 -14.56
C ARG A 73 5.94 -33.54 -14.70
N GLU A 74 4.67 -33.39 -14.32
CA GLU A 74 3.65 -34.45 -14.44
C GLU A 74 3.19 -34.66 -15.90
N GLY A 75 3.32 -33.65 -16.77
CA GLY A 75 3.13 -33.78 -18.22
C GLY A 75 1.68 -33.86 -18.73
N ASN A 76 0.66 -33.78 -17.86
CA ASN A 76 -0.76 -33.98 -18.24
C ASN A 76 -1.71 -32.85 -17.80
N ARG A 77 -1.24 -31.60 -17.71
CA ARG A 77 -2.05 -30.47 -17.20
C ARG A 77 -1.94 -29.18 -18.02
N ASN A 78 -1.68 -29.29 -19.32
CA ASN A 78 -1.37 -28.14 -20.19
C ASN A 78 -2.40 -27.01 -20.10
N ALA A 79 -3.70 -27.31 -20.23
CA ALA A 79 -4.75 -26.29 -20.12
C ALA A 79 -4.84 -25.64 -18.73
N THR A 80 -4.57 -26.40 -17.66
CA THR A 80 -4.55 -25.84 -16.29
C THR A 80 -3.32 -24.96 -16.08
N ILE A 81 -2.16 -25.39 -16.61
CA ILE A 81 -0.92 -24.61 -16.57
C ILE A 81 -1.11 -23.27 -17.29
N GLU A 82 -1.70 -23.28 -18.49
CA GLU A 82 -1.96 -22.07 -19.26
C GLU A 82 -2.87 -21.09 -18.49
N ARG A 83 -4.02 -21.57 -18.01
CA ARG A 83 -4.95 -20.75 -17.23
C ARG A 83 -4.31 -20.17 -15.97
N THR A 84 -3.64 -21.00 -15.18
CA THR A 84 -2.97 -20.55 -13.94
C THR A 84 -1.82 -19.58 -14.25
N SER A 85 -1.13 -19.72 -15.38
CA SER A 85 -0.10 -18.77 -15.82
C SER A 85 -0.70 -17.40 -16.13
N GLY A 86 -1.87 -17.35 -16.79
CA GLY A 86 -2.62 -16.11 -17.00
C GLY A 86 -3.02 -15.43 -15.69
N GLU A 87 -3.62 -16.19 -14.76
CA GLU A 87 -3.98 -15.69 -13.42
C GLU A 87 -2.73 -15.19 -12.64
N MET A 88 -1.59 -15.87 -12.82
CA MET A 88 -0.33 -15.51 -12.16
C MET A 88 0.20 -14.16 -12.67
N GLN A 89 0.06 -13.88 -13.97
CA GLN A 89 0.41 -12.59 -14.55
C GLN A 89 -0.44 -11.45 -13.98
N GLU A 90 -1.74 -11.67 -13.80
CA GLU A 90 -2.63 -10.67 -13.20
C GLU A 90 -2.23 -10.35 -11.76
N ILE A 91 -1.83 -11.36 -10.98
CA ILE A 91 -1.39 -11.16 -9.60
C ILE A 91 -0.08 -10.37 -9.55
N VAL A 92 0.87 -10.64 -10.44
CA VAL A 92 2.12 -9.85 -10.55
C VAL A 92 1.79 -8.40 -10.84
N ASN A 93 0.96 -8.13 -11.85
CA ASN A 93 0.54 -6.77 -12.19
C ASN A 93 -0.18 -6.06 -11.03
N GLN A 94 -0.86 -6.79 -10.15
CA GLN A 94 -1.45 -6.21 -8.93
C GLN A 94 -0.40 -5.93 -7.86
N ILE A 95 0.55 -6.84 -7.64
CA ILE A 95 1.67 -6.66 -6.70
C ILE A 95 2.49 -5.44 -7.08
N ASP A 96 2.82 -5.28 -8.36
CA ASP A 96 3.64 -4.17 -8.85
C ASP A 96 2.94 -2.83 -8.64
N ARG A 97 1.66 -2.71 -9.01
CA ARG A 97 0.85 -1.51 -8.73
C ARG A 97 0.79 -1.16 -7.24
N MET A 98 0.66 -2.17 -6.36
CA MET A 98 0.65 -1.93 -4.92
C MET A 98 2.01 -1.43 -4.40
N ARG A 99 3.12 -1.91 -4.98
CA ARG A 99 4.47 -1.43 -4.63
C ARG A 99 4.70 -0.01 -5.14
N GLU A 100 4.22 0.33 -6.33
CA GLU A 100 4.25 1.69 -6.87
C GLU A 100 3.46 2.66 -6.00
N GLU A 101 2.20 2.32 -5.64
CA GLU A 101 1.37 3.11 -4.71
C GLU A 101 2.08 3.37 -3.38
N HIS A 102 2.73 2.33 -2.84
CA HIS A 102 3.53 2.47 -1.64
C HIS A 102 4.72 3.44 -1.85
N GLY A 103 5.43 3.31 -2.97
CA GLY A 103 6.55 4.17 -3.33
C GLY A 103 6.16 5.65 -3.50
N HIS A 104 5.03 5.94 -4.14
CA HIS A 104 4.53 7.31 -4.29
C HIS A 104 4.22 7.97 -2.94
N SER A 105 3.65 7.21 -2.00
CA SER A 105 3.37 7.70 -0.65
C SER A 105 4.64 8.04 0.13
N LEU A 106 5.78 7.41 -0.15
CA LEU A 106 7.06 7.74 0.47
C LEU A 106 7.64 9.08 -0.04
N GLN A 107 7.44 9.38 -1.33
CA GLN A 107 7.98 10.59 -1.96
C GLN A 107 7.24 11.87 -1.56
N SER A 108 5.95 11.76 -1.18
CA SER A 108 5.13 12.90 -0.78
C SER A 108 5.46 13.48 0.60
N LEU A 109 6.38 12.87 1.37
CA LEU A 109 6.87 13.42 2.65
C LEU A 109 7.78 14.65 2.49
N GLY A 110 8.25 14.93 1.28
CA GLY A 110 9.27 15.95 1.02
C GLY A 110 8.80 17.23 0.31
N GLN A 111 7.50 17.45 0.13
CA GLN A 111 6.95 18.66 -0.51
C GLN A 111 6.03 19.45 0.43
#